data_AF-A0AA97DBT6-F1
#
_entry.id   AF-A0AA97DBT6-F1
#
_cell.length_a   1.000
_cell.length_b   1.000
_cell.length_c   1.000
_cell.angle_alpha   90.00
_cell.angle_beta   90.00
_cell.angle_gamma   90.00
#
_symmetry.space_group_name_H-M   'P 1'
#
loop_
_entity.id
_entity.type
_entity.pdbx_description
1 polymer ?
#
loop_
_entity_poly.entity_id
_entity_poly.type
_entity_poly.pdbx_seq_one_letter_code
_entity_poly.pdbx_strand_id
1 'polypeptide(L)' 'MNHTEILKKLEKIFREYKDDLKPGELKPETTFEELDFDSLDVVDLMMSCEDEFGVQIPEDAQLTTVQDLLNLLEKTEA' A
#
# COMPACT_ATOMS: atom_id res chain seq x y z
N MET A 1 -3.79 -9.12 10.93
CA MET A 1 -4.88 -8.11 10.90
C MET A 1 -5.94 -8.53 9.87
N ASN A 2 -7.12 -7.90 9.79
CA ASN A 2 -8.11 -8.18 8.73
C ASN A 2 -8.00 -7.15 7.60
N HIS A 3 -8.40 -7.51 6.37
CA HIS A 3 -8.32 -6.68 5.16
C HIS A 3 -8.76 -5.22 5.36
N THR A 4 -9.85 -4.99 6.10
CA THR A 4 -10.37 -3.65 6.42
C THR A 4 -9.41 -2.79 7.24
N GLU A 5 -8.67 -3.38 8.19
CA GLU A 5 -7.75 -2.64 9.06
C GLU A 5 -6.45 -2.29 8.33
N ILE A 6 -5.95 -3.22 7.50
CA ILE A 6 -4.79 -2.96 6.63
C ILE A 6 -5.11 -1.85 5.65
N LEU A 7 -6.28 -1.88 5.02
CA LEU A 7 -6.71 -0.87 4.05
C LEU A 7 -6.84 0.52 4.68
N LYS A 8 -7.36 0.62 5.91
CA LYS A 8 -7.41 1.91 6.64
C LYS A 8 -6.02 2.47 6.93
N LYS A 9 -5.08 1.62 7.36
CA LYS A 9 -3.69 2.03 7.61
C LYS A 9 -3.01 2.45 6.30
N LEU A 10 -3.19 1.67 5.23
CA LEU A 10 -2.71 2.04 3.89
C LEU A 10 -3.29 3.37 3.44
N GLU A 11 -4.60 3.60 3.55
CA GLU A 11 -5.21 4.89 3.23
C GLU A 11 -4.53 6.05 3.98
N LYS A 12 -4.14 5.84 5.24
CA LYS A 12 -3.44 6.85 6.02
C LYS A 12 -2.04 7.13 5.45
N ILE A 13 -1.27 6.07 5.17
CA ILE A 13 0.07 6.19 4.56
C ILE A 13 -0.04 6.87 3.19
N PHE A 14 -0.92 6.39 2.32
CA PHE A 14 -1.16 6.96 1.00
C PHE A 14 -1.53 8.45 1.04
N ARG A 15 -2.27 8.90 2.06
CA ARG A 15 -2.58 10.32 2.25
C ARG A 15 -1.37 11.17 2.63
N GLU A 16 -0.35 10.59 3.26
CA GLU A 16 0.91 11.28 3.54
C GLU A 16 1.75 11.49 2.27
N TYR A 17 1.61 10.60 1.27
CA TYR A 17 2.24 10.75 -0.05
C TYR A 17 1.36 11.55 -1.03
N LYS A 18 0.04 11.43 -0.92
CA LYS A 18 -0.96 12.10 -1.76
C LYS A 18 -2.13 12.66 -0.95
N ASP A 19 -2.07 13.95 -0.67
CA ASP A 19 -3.12 14.66 0.06
C ASP A 19 -4.50 14.63 -0.63
N ASP A 20 -4.54 14.46 -1.96
CA ASP A 20 -5.78 14.46 -2.75
C ASP A 20 -6.56 13.13 -2.72
N LEU A 21 -6.05 12.10 -2.04
CA LEU A 21 -6.64 10.76 -2.05
C LEU A 21 -7.89 10.72 -1.15
N LYS A 22 -9.08 10.58 -1.76
CA LYS A 22 -10.34 10.61 -1.02
C LYS A 22 -10.63 9.28 -0.32
N PRO A 23 -11.38 9.32 0.80
CA PRO A 23 -11.89 8.11 1.43
C PRO A 23 -12.72 7.28 0.44
N GLY A 24 -12.28 6.07 0.17
CA GLY A 24 -12.91 5.14 -0.77
C GLY A 24 -12.42 5.20 -2.23
N GLU A 25 -11.48 6.08 -2.57
CA GLU A 25 -10.77 6.02 -3.86
C GLU A 25 -9.70 4.93 -3.87
N LEU A 26 -9.16 4.58 -2.70
CA LEU A 26 -8.26 3.44 -2.55
C LEU A 26 -9.04 2.12 -2.68
N LYS A 27 -9.22 1.65 -3.90
CA LYS A 27 -9.82 0.33 -4.15
C LYS A 27 -8.72 -0.70 -4.40
N PRO A 28 -8.96 -1.98 -4.08
CA PRO A 28 -7.98 -3.03 -4.36
C PRO A 28 -7.68 -3.15 -5.87
N GLU A 29 -8.68 -2.91 -6.70
CA GLU A 29 -8.61 -2.93 -8.17
C GLU A 29 -7.83 -1.74 -8.78
N THR A 30 -7.55 -0.68 -8.01
CA THR A 30 -6.83 0.49 -8.49
C THR A 30 -5.33 0.20 -8.61
N THR A 31 -4.72 0.66 -9.70
CA THR A 31 -3.25 0.55 -9.88
C THR A 31 -2.52 1.72 -9.25
N PHE A 32 -1.24 1.52 -8.89
CA PHE A 32 -0.39 2.61 -8.41
C PHE A 32 -0.22 3.70 -9.48
N GLU A 33 -0.14 3.32 -10.75
CA GLU A 33 -0.09 4.26 -11.88
C GLU A 33 -1.36 5.11 -11.99
N GLU A 34 -2.55 4.56 -11.73
CA GLU A 34 -3.81 5.33 -11.71
C GLU A 34 -3.87 6.32 -10.54
N LEU A 35 -3.22 5.97 -9.43
CA LEU A 35 -3.00 6.87 -8.31
C LEU A 35 -1.84 7.84 -8.57
N ASP A 36 -1.19 7.77 -9.75
CA ASP A 36 -0.08 8.62 -10.17
C ASP A 36 1.10 8.49 -9.18
N PHE A 37 1.31 7.26 -8.69
CA PHE A 37 2.52 6.85 -7.97
C PHE A 37 3.55 6.32 -8.96
N ASP A 38 4.75 6.87 -8.91
CA ASP A 38 5.88 6.36 -9.66
C ASP A 38 6.53 5.17 -8.94
N SER A 39 7.42 4.44 -9.62
CA SER A 39 8.12 3.29 -9.04
C SER A 39 8.93 3.64 -7.78
N LEU A 40 9.40 4.89 -7.65
CA LEU A 40 10.07 5.36 -6.44
C LEU A 40 9.09 5.57 -5.28
N ASP A 41 7.92 6.16 -5.56
CA ASP A 41 6.88 6.34 -4.54
C ASP A 41 6.38 4.99 -4.02
N VAL A 42 6.25 3.99 -4.90
CA VAL A 42 5.90 2.62 -4.51
C VAL A 42 6.97 2.02 -3.59
N VAL A 43 8.26 2.24 -3.87
CA VAL A 43 9.36 1.78 -3.00
C VAL A 43 9.32 2.45 -1.63
N ASP A 44 9.17 3.78 -1.58
CA ASP A 44 9.08 4.51 -0.32
C ASP A 44 7.84 4.10 0.48
N LEU A 45 6.72 3.87 -0.20
CA LEU A 45 5.48 3.39 0.42
C LEU A 45 5.63 1.97 0.96
N MET A 46 6.32 1.08 0.25
CA MET A 46 6.65 -0.26 0.75
C MET A 46 7.47 -0.17 2.05
N MET A 47 8.51 0.67 2.10
CA MET A 47 9.31 0.86 3.32
C MET A 47 8.48 1.40 4.48
N SER A 48 7.59 2.37 4.24
CA SER A 48 6.66 2.87 5.26
C SER A 48 5.69 1.78 5.74
N CYS A 49 5.24 0.90 4.84
CA CYS A 49 4.42 -0.23 5.23
C CYS A 49 5.22 -1.28 6.03
N GLU A 50 6.47 -1.56 5.67
CA GLU A 50 7.35 -2.44 6.44
C GLU A 50 7.50 -1.97 7.89
N ASP A 51 7.74 -0.67 8.11
CA ASP A 51 7.89 -0.10 9.45
C ASP A 51 6.54 -0.05 10.21
N GLU A 52 5.46 0.41 9.58
CA GLU A 52 4.14 0.58 10.22
C GLU A 52 3.43 -0.76 10.53
N PHE A 53 3.67 -1.79 9.73
CA PHE A 53 3.10 -3.13 9.92
C PHE A 53 4.10 -4.12 10.52
N GLY A 54 5.39 -3.78 10.59
CA GLY A 54 6.44 -4.68 11.08
C GLY A 54 6.66 -5.90 10.18
N VAL A 55 6.44 -5.73 8.88
CA VAL A 55 6.57 -6.80 7.86
C VAL A 55 7.84 -6.64 7.05
N GLN A 56 8.19 -7.67 6.29
CA GLN A 56 9.30 -7.63 5.34
C GLN A 56 8.75 -7.81 3.92
N ILE A 57 8.90 -6.77 3.10
CA ILE A 57 8.51 -6.73 1.70
C ILE A 57 9.79 -6.91 0.86
N PRO A 58 9.80 -7.83 -0.12
CA PRO A 58 10.97 -7.98 -0.99
C PRO A 58 11.23 -6.69 -1.77
N GLU A 59 12.49 -6.24 -1.84
CA GLU A 59 12.86 -5.05 -2.64
C GLU A 59 12.57 -5.23 -4.15
N ASP A 60 12.55 -6.47 -4.63
CA ASP A 60 12.20 -6.83 -6.01
C ASP A 60 10.69 -7.04 -6.22
N ALA A 61 9.87 -6.79 -5.19
CA ALA A 61 8.41 -6.95 -5.30
C ALA A 61 7.84 -5.87 -6.24
N GLN A 62 7.39 -6.32 -7.41
CA GLN A 62 6.69 -5.47 -8.36
C GLN A 62 5.20 -5.42 -8.01
N LEU A 63 4.81 -4.41 -7.24
CA LEU A 63 3.41 -4.17 -6.91
C LEU A 63 2.76 -3.33 -8.02
N THR A 64 1.72 -3.88 -8.66
CA THR A 64 0.98 -3.17 -9.71
C THR A 64 -0.33 -2.59 -9.19
N THR A 65 -0.99 -3.30 -8.27
CA THR A 65 -2.28 -2.90 -7.70
C THR A 65 -2.22 -2.75 -6.19
N VAL A 66 -3.13 -1.95 -5.64
CA VAL A 66 -3.32 -1.85 -4.18
C VAL A 66 -3.67 -3.22 -3.59
N GLN A 67 -4.41 -4.06 -4.34
CA GLN A 67 -4.72 -5.43 -3.91
C GLN A 67 -3.46 -6.29 -3.71
N ASP A 68 -2.43 -6.13 -4.55
CA ASP A 68 -1.17 -6.87 -4.40
C ASP A 68 -0.49 -6.51 -3.08
N LEU A 69 -0.41 -5.21 -2.77
CA LEU A 69 0.14 -4.74 -1.51
C LEU A 69 -0.66 -5.26 -0.31
N LEU A 70 -1.99 -5.14 -0.35
CA LEU A 70 -2.89 -5.67 0.68
C LEU A 70 -2.67 -7.16 0.94
N ASN A 71 -2.61 -7.96 -0.13
CA ASN A 71 -2.39 -9.40 -0.03
C ASN A 71 -1.02 -9.73 0.55
N LEU A 72 0.01 -8.95 0.17
CA LEU A 72 1.37 -9.14 0.65
C LEU A 72 1.45 -8.84 2.15
N LEU A 73 0.90 -7.69 2.59
CA LEU A 73 0.85 -7.32 4.00
C LEU A 73 0.08 -8.36 4.82
N GLU A 74 -1.09 -8.79 4.34
CA GLU A 74 -1.89 -9.81 5.02
C GLU A 74 -1.14 -11.14 5.17
N LYS A 75 -0.39 -11.55 4.14
CA LYS A 75 0.37 -12.80 4.15
C LYS A 75 1.59 -12.74 5.07
N THR A 76 2.21 -11.57 5.22
CA THR A 76 3.44 -11.40 6.02
C THR A 76 3.14 -11.13 7.50
N GLU A 77 1.99 -10.53 7.82
CA GLU A 77 1.49 -10.36 9.21
C GLU A 77 0.86 -11.63 9.84
N ALA A 78 0.92 -12.78 9.15
CA ALA A 78 0.30 -14.03 9.58
C ALA A 78 1.10 -14.82 10.63
#